data_AF-A0A972DR64-F1
#
_entry.id   AF-A0A972DR64-F1
#
_cell.length_a   1.000
_cell.length_b   1.000
_cell.length_c   1.000
_cell.angle_alpha   90.00
_cell.angle_beta   90.00
_cell.angle_gamma   90.00
#
_symmetry.space_group_name_H-M   'P 1'
#
loop_
_entity.id
_entity.type
_entity.pdbx_description
1 polymer ?
#
loop_
_entity_poly.entity_id
_entity_poly.type
_entity_poly.pdbx_seq_one_letter_code
_entity_poly.pdbx_strand_id
1 'polypeptide(L)'
;EGKLHLPLYYDTLKTLDQTVPVDYYLPGCPPEADRIWDAIVAILEQKLPEPGSIIGSDTTVCDDCPRTREEKKIKKFYRTWQIKPDPDKCLLEQGILCCGIATRAGCGALCPQVNSPCIGCYGPNNGVEDYGARLFSAVASVIDSQDPKEIDAIIKDGIPDPAGSFYRFSLAHSLLRRSKLKGKDGGAKVAADAS
;
A
#
# COMPACT_ATOMS: atom_id res chain seq x y z
N GLU A 1 -44.14 -15.07 6.06
CA GLU A 1 -42.69 -14.95 5.74
C GLU A 1 -42.41 -13.54 5.23
N GLY A 2 -41.27 -12.94 5.63
CA GLY A 2 -40.92 -11.55 5.30
C GLY A 2 -40.08 -11.44 4.02
N LYS A 3 -40.17 -10.30 3.32
CA LYS A 3 -39.30 -9.97 2.18
C LYS A 3 -37.92 -9.54 2.68
N LEU A 4 -36.87 -10.16 2.15
CA LEU A 4 -35.48 -9.82 2.44
C LEU A 4 -34.98 -8.75 1.47
N HIS A 5 -34.40 -7.67 2.00
CA HIS A 5 -33.77 -6.59 1.24
C HIS A 5 -32.26 -6.63 1.46
N LEU A 6 -31.50 -7.02 0.43
CA LEU A 6 -30.03 -7.02 0.45
C LEU A 6 -29.50 -5.89 -0.42
N PRO A 7 -28.38 -5.25 -0.01
CA PRO A 7 -27.72 -4.24 -0.84
C PRO A 7 -27.11 -4.88 -2.10
N LEU A 8 -26.97 -4.06 -3.15
CA LEU A 8 -26.32 -4.47 -4.38
C LEU A 8 -24.81 -4.24 -4.28
N TYR A 9 -24.04 -5.14 -4.88
CA TYR A 9 -22.61 -4.93 -5.07
C TYR A 9 -22.37 -4.03 -6.28
N TYR A 10 -21.47 -3.06 -6.12
CA TYR A 10 -20.91 -2.32 -7.25
C TYR A 10 -19.92 -3.21 -8.02
N ASP A 11 -19.80 -2.99 -9.33
CA ASP A 11 -18.79 -3.69 -10.15
C ASP A 11 -17.35 -3.21 -9.85
N THR A 12 -17.16 -2.20 -9.00
CA THR A 12 -15.85 -1.62 -8.66
C THR A 12 -15.86 -1.10 -7.24
N LEU A 13 -14.82 -1.45 -6.47
CA LEU A 13 -14.61 -0.90 -5.13
C LEU A 13 -14.27 0.59 -5.25
N LYS A 14 -14.88 1.41 -4.39
CA LYS A 14 -14.53 2.82 -4.24
C LYS A 14 -13.89 3.06 -2.89
N THR A 15 -12.92 3.97 -2.84
CA THR A 15 -12.43 4.55 -1.60
C THR A 15 -13.44 5.59 -1.09
N LEU A 16 -13.34 5.94 0.19
CA LEU A 16 -14.32 6.82 0.85
C LEU A 16 -14.34 8.22 0.22
N ASP A 17 -13.15 8.75 -0.08
CA ASP A 17 -12.87 10.05 -0.69
C ASP A 17 -13.32 10.18 -2.15
N GLN A 18 -13.58 9.06 -2.83
CA GLN A 18 -14.25 9.05 -4.14
C GLN A 18 -15.77 9.20 -4.05
N THR A 19 -16.33 9.06 -2.84
CA THR A 19 -17.78 9.02 -2.62
C THR A 19 -18.24 10.23 -1.83
N VAL A 20 -17.47 10.65 -0.82
CA VAL A 20 -17.76 11.80 0.03
C VAL A 20 -16.48 12.60 0.32
N PRO A 21 -16.57 13.91 0.62
CA PRO A 21 -15.44 14.66 1.14
C PRO A 21 -14.93 14.03 2.45
N VAL A 22 -13.61 13.88 2.57
CA VAL A 22 -12.95 13.33 3.75
C VAL A 22 -11.98 14.38 4.30
N ASP A 23 -12.17 14.75 5.57
CA ASP A 23 -11.35 15.79 6.20
C ASP A 23 -9.98 15.27 6.63
N TYR A 24 -9.88 14.03 7.11
CA TYR A 24 -8.62 13.47 7.59
C TYR A 24 -8.54 11.97 7.35
N TYR A 25 -7.32 11.47 7.21
CA TYR A 25 -7.05 10.04 7.06
C TYR A 25 -6.20 9.53 8.22
N LEU A 26 -6.55 8.36 8.74
CA LEU A 26 -5.73 7.59 9.67
C LEU A 26 -5.29 6.30 8.98
N PRO A 27 -3.99 6.15 8.62
CA PRO A 27 -3.53 5.03 7.83
C PRO A 27 -3.34 3.76 8.67
N GLY A 28 -3.49 2.61 8.02
CA GLY A 28 -3.21 1.28 8.59
C GLY A 28 -4.31 0.26 8.33
N CYS A 29 -3.95 -1.02 8.36
CA CYS A 29 -4.88 -2.14 8.15
C CYS A 29 -4.68 -3.22 9.24
N PRO A 30 -5.05 -2.94 10.51
CA PRO A 30 -5.61 -1.67 11.01
C PRO A 30 -4.53 -0.65 11.41
N PRO A 31 -4.90 0.61 11.70
CA PRO A 31 -4.02 1.57 12.39
C PRO A 31 -3.63 1.07 13.78
N GLU A 32 -2.43 1.41 14.26
CA GLU A 32 -2.03 1.07 15.64
C GLU A 32 -2.85 1.88 16.67
N ALA A 33 -3.06 1.29 17.85
CA ALA A 33 -3.84 1.90 18.94
C ALA A 33 -3.32 3.29 19.33
N ASP A 34 -1.99 3.45 19.43
CA ASP A 34 -1.38 4.74 19.75
C ASP A 34 -1.64 5.78 18.67
N ARG A 35 -1.73 5.39 17.39
CA ARG A 35 -2.07 6.32 16.29
C ARG A 35 -3.53 6.76 16.36
N ILE A 36 -4.43 5.87 16.75
CA ILE A 36 -5.84 6.21 17.00
C ILE A 36 -5.92 7.20 18.17
N TRP A 37 -5.16 6.96 19.24
CA TRP A 37 -5.12 7.85 20.39
C TRP A 37 -4.59 9.25 20.03
N ASP A 38 -3.48 9.32 19.30
CA ASP A 38 -2.90 10.58 18.81
C ASP A 38 -3.92 11.37 17.96
N ALA A 39 -4.68 10.70 17.10
CA ALA A 39 -5.73 11.33 16.32
C ALA A 39 -6.85 11.89 17.20
N ILE A 40 -7.30 11.14 18.21
CA ILE A 40 -8.32 11.62 19.17
C ILE A 40 -7.81 12.84 19.94
N VAL A 41 -6.57 12.81 20.44
CA VAL A 41 -5.97 13.95 21.14
C VAL A 41 -5.87 15.17 20.24
N ALA A 42 -5.41 15.00 18.99
CA ALA A 42 -5.34 16.10 18.02
C ALA A 42 -6.70 16.74 17.76
N ILE A 43 -7.77 15.94 17.69
CA ILE A 43 -9.15 16.43 17.55
C ILE A 43 -9.59 17.21 18.80
N LEU A 44 -9.36 16.65 19.99
CA LEU A 44 -9.78 17.27 21.26
C LEU A 44 -9.03 18.59 21.54
N GLU A 45 -7.75 18.66 21.18
CA GLU A 45 -6.92 19.86 21.33
C GLU A 45 -7.09 20.88 20.20
N GLN A 46 -7.89 20.57 19.17
CA GLN A 46 -8.04 21.38 17.95
C GLN A 46 -6.71 21.65 17.23
N LYS A 47 -5.76 20.73 17.33
CA LYS A 47 -4.45 20.78 16.66
C LYS A 47 -4.44 19.85 15.45
N LEU A 48 -5.40 20.07 14.56
CA LEU A 48 -5.53 19.28 13.34
C LEU A 48 -4.70 19.90 12.21
N PRO A 49 -4.12 19.07 11.32
CA PRO A 49 -3.50 19.55 10.10
C PRO A 49 -4.56 20.13 9.14
N GLU A 50 -4.15 20.60 7.97
CA GLU A 50 -5.08 21.05 6.93
C GLU A 50 -6.02 19.89 6.48
N PRO A 51 -7.28 20.17 6.14
CA PRO A 51 -8.20 19.15 5.61
C PRO A 51 -7.63 18.41 4.39
N GLY A 52 -7.94 17.14 4.28
CA GLY A 52 -7.37 16.19 3.32
C GLY A 52 -6.03 15.59 3.76
N SER A 53 -5.47 16.03 4.89
CA SER A 53 -4.18 15.51 5.38
C SER A 53 -4.29 14.14 6.04
N ILE A 54 -3.17 13.42 6.03
CA ILE A 54 -3.00 12.16 6.76
C ILE A 54 -2.42 12.47 8.14
N ILE A 55 -3.08 11.99 9.20
CA ILE A 55 -2.60 12.12 10.57
C ILE A 55 -1.54 11.04 10.81
N GLY A 56 -0.29 11.46 10.98
CA GLY A 56 0.83 10.56 11.26
C GLY A 56 2.16 11.04 10.68
N SER A 57 3.16 10.16 10.73
CA SER A 57 4.49 10.46 10.18
C SER A 57 4.43 10.63 8.66
N ASP A 58 5.27 11.50 8.10
CA ASP A 58 5.50 11.63 6.66
C ASP A 58 6.85 11.09 6.20
N THR A 59 7.44 10.20 7.00
CA THR A 59 8.63 9.42 6.65
C THR A 59 8.27 8.01 6.18
N THR A 60 9.25 7.20 5.79
CA THR A 60 9.00 5.82 5.33
C THR A 60 9.16 4.82 6.46
N VAL A 61 8.56 3.63 6.35
CA VAL A 61 8.76 2.54 7.32
C VAL A 61 10.24 2.22 7.54
N CYS A 62 11.10 2.49 6.56
CA CYS A 62 12.54 2.32 6.71
C CYS A 62 13.14 3.17 7.84
N ASP A 63 12.52 4.27 8.23
CA ASP A 63 13.02 5.17 9.29
C ASP A 63 12.73 4.63 10.70
N ASP A 64 11.65 3.84 10.85
CA ASP A 64 11.32 3.12 12.08
C ASP A 64 11.94 1.70 12.13
N CYS A 65 12.49 1.22 11.01
CA CYS A 65 12.95 -0.16 10.88
C CYS A 65 14.29 -0.38 11.58
N PRO A 66 14.41 -1.36 12.51
CA PRO A 66 15.64 -1.59 13.26
C PRO A 66 16.73 -2.34 12.48
N ARG A 67 16.43 -2.81 11.26
CA ARG A 67 17.38 -3.57 10.45
C ARG A 67 18.47 -2.68 9.86
N THR A 68 19.69 -3.20 9.83
CA THR A 68 20.86 -2.54 9.24
C THR A 68 20.71 -2.44 7.72
N ARG A 69 20.98 -1.25 7.19
CA ARG A 69 20.95 -0.92 5.76
C ARG A 69 22.35 -0.52 5.31
N GLU A 70 22.78 -1.07 4.18
CA GLU A 70 24.03 -0.69 3.52
C GLU A 70 23.70 -0.07 2.15
N GLU A 71 24.11 -0.71 1.05
CA GLU A 71 23.82 -0.28 -0.32
C GLU A 71 22.81 -1.24 -0.97
N LYS A 72 21.69 -0.68 -1.46
CA LYS A 72 20.61 -1.45 -2.08
C LYS A 72 20.94 -1.81 -3.53
N LYS A 73 21.73 -2.88 -3.71
CA LYS A 73 22.04 -3.47 -5.02
C LYS A 73 21.45 -4.88 -5.12
N ILE A 74 20.27 -4.97 -5.74
CA ILE A 74 19.51 -6.22 -5.82
C ILE A 74 19.70 -6.86 -7.19
N LYS A 75 20.24 -8.08 -7.18
CA LYS A 75 20.42 -8.90 -8.40
C LYS A 75 19.34 -9.94 -8.60
N LYS A 76 18.53 -10.20 -7.57
CA LYS A 76 17.49 -11.23 -7.60
C LYS A 76 16.48 -10.98 -6.50
N PHE A 77 15.19 -11.14 -6.82
CA PHE A 77 14.17 -11.23 -5.79
C PHE A 77 13.85 -12.69 -5.44
N TYR A 78 13.66 -12.95 -4.14
CA TYR A 78 13.21 -14.21 -3.58
C TYR A 78 11.82 -14.03 -2.97
N ARG A 79 11.01 -15.07 -3.10
CA ARG A 79 9.79 -15.22 -2.33
C ARG A 79 10.16 -15.60 -0.89
N THR A 80 9.33 -15.20 0.06
CA THR A 80 9.57 -15.36 1.51
C THR A 80 9.84 -16.80 1.96
N TRP A 81 9.38 -17.80 1.21
CA TRP A 81 9.61 -19.22 1.50
C TRP A 81 10.87 -19.81 0.87
N GLN A 82 11.53 -19.10 -0.05
CA GLN A 82 12.69 -19.62 -0.79
C GLN A 82 14.00 -19.49 -0.02
N ILE A 83 14.07 -18.54 0.91
CA ILE A 83 15.26 -18.27 1.71
C ILE A 83 14.87 -18.02 3.16
N LYS A 84 15.80 -18.33 4.08
CA LYS A 84 15.71 -17.88 5.47
C LYS A 84 16.46 -16.54 5.57
N PRO A 85 15.79 -15.41 5.84
CA PRO A 85 16.45 -14.14 5.95
C PRO A 85 17.35 -14.06 7.18
N ASP A 86 18.44 -13.33 7.04
CA ASP A 86 19.21 -12.78 8.15
C ASP A 86 18.32 -11.80 8.93
N PRO A 87 18.19 -11.95 10.27
CA PRO A 87 17.31 -11.12 11.08
C PRO A 87 17.75 -9.66 11.21
N ASP A 88 19.04 -9.38 11.05
CA ASP A 88 19.62 -8.05 11.32
C ASP A 88 19.71 -7.21 10.03
N LYS A 89 19.95 -7.85 8.88
CA LYS A 89 20.11 -7.15 7.60
C LYS A 89 18.78 -6.72 6.97
N CYS A 90 18.77 -5.64 6.20
CA CYS A 90 17.59 -5.19 5.47
C CYS A 90 17.01 -6.30 4.57
N LEU A 91 15.72 -6.61 4.72
CA LEU A 91 15.06 -7.66 3.92
C LEU A 91 15.10 -7.34 2.42
N LEU A 92 14.99 -6.07 2.05
CA LEU A 92 15.04 -5.63 0.66
C LEU A 92 16.41 -5.89 0.03
N GLU A 93 17.49 -5.63 0.76
CA GLU A 93 18.87 -5.87 0.31
C GLU A 93 19.18 -7.38 0.20
N GLN A 94 18.47 -8.22 0.95
CA GLN A 94 18.51 -9.68 0.83
C GLN A 94 17.69 -10.21 -0.36
N GLY A 95 17.08 -9.33 -1.16
CA GLY A 95 16.24 -9.71 -2.29
C GLY A 95 14.81 -10.08 -1.91
N ILE A 96 14.34 -9.80 -0.69
CA ILE A 96 12.92 -10.01 -0.35
C ILE A 96 12.18 -8.71 -0.64
N LEU A 97 11.18 -8.76 -1.52
CA LEU A 97 10.37 -7.60 -1.86
C LEU A 97 9.69 -7.04 -0.59
N CYS A 98 10.20 -5.91 -0.11
CA CYS A 98 9.75 -5.24 1.09
C CYS A 98 9.28 -3.83 0.74
N CYS A 99 7.98 -3.59 0.92
CA CYS A 99 7.34 -2.35 0.50
C CYS A 99 7.65 -1.14 1.41
N GLY A 100 8.44 -1.34 2.47
CA GLY A 100 8.73 -0.33 3.48
C GLY A 100 9.41 0.92 2.90
N ILE A 101 10.13 0.78 1.78
CA ILE A 101 10.80 1.88 1.08
C ILE A 101 9.84 2.93 0.48
N ALA A 102 8.56 2.57 0.30
CA ALA A 102 7.54 3.44 -0.29
C ALA A 102 6.27 3.52 0.57
N THR A 103 6.33 3.00 1.80
CA THR A 103 5.18 2.94 2.72
C THR A 103 5.41 3.91 3.87
N ARG A 104 4.36 4.64 4.25
CA ARG A 104 4.36 5.58 5.37
C ARG A 104 4.74 4.90 6.70
N ALA A 105 5.57 5.59 7.48
CA ALA A 105 5.96 5.21 8.84
C ALA A 105 4.82 5.33 9.86
N GLY A 106 5.07 4.88 11.09
CA GLY A 106 4.12 4.99 12.21
C GLY A 106 3.51 3.66 12.67
N CYS A 107 3.79 2.56 11.97
CA CYS A 107 3.46 1.20 12.42
C CYS A 107 4.56 0.56 13.27
N GLY A 108 5.67 1.27 13.56
CA GLY A 108 6.81 0.74 14.31
C GLY A 108 7.59 -0.36 13.57
N ALA A 109 7.39 -0.52 12.27
CA ALA A 109 8.05 -1.54 11.44
C ALA A 109 7.93 -2.97 12.04
N LEU A 110 6.76 -3.34 12.54
CA LEU A 110 6.54 -4.62 13.23
C LEU A 110 6.80 -5.84 12.32
N CYS A 111 6.43 -5.78 11.02
CA CYS A 111 6.59 -6.95 10.15
C CYS A 111 8.08 -7.32 9.97
N PRO A 112 8.99 -6.39 9.63
CA PRO A 112 10.42 -6.70 9.54
C PRO A 112 11.03 -7.26 10.83
N GLN A 113 10.51 -6.91 12.00
CA GLN A 113 11.00 -7.45 13.29
C GLN A 113 10.74 -8.95 13.43
N VAL A 114 9.70 -9.48 12.77
CA VAL A 114 9.37 -10.91 12.74
C VAL A 114 9.80 -11.60 11.44
N ASN A 115 10.82 -11.06 10.76
CA ASN A 115 11.33 -11.57 9.47
C ASN A 115 10.30 -11.57 8.32
N SER A 116 9.25 -10.77 8.42
CA SER A 116 8.25 -10.61 7.36
C SER A 116 8.46 -9.28 6.63
N PRO A 117 8.46 -9.23 5.29
CA PRO A 117 8.55 -7.96 4.59
C PRO A 117 7.36 -7.06 4.90
N CYS A 118 7.58 -5.75 4.86
CA CYS A 118 6.46 -4.80 4.84
C CYS A 118 5.63 -5.05 3.58
N ILE A 119 4.30 -5.07 3.75
CA ILE A 119 3.34 -5.33 2.67
C ILE A 119 2.58 -4.09 2.18
N GLY A 120 2.90 -2.91 2.72
CA GLY A 120 2.35 -1.65 2.21
C GLY A 120 1.02 -1.18 2.78
N CYS A 121 0.58 -1.73 3.92
CA CYS A 121 -0.76 -1.47 4.46
C CYS A 121 -1.02 -0.03 4.95
N TYR A 122 0.03 0.76 5.23
CA TYR A 122 -0.08 2.15 5.66
C TYR A 122 -0.21 3.13 4.47
N GLY A 123 -0.12 2.64 3.24
CA GLY A 123 -0.20 3.49 2.05
C GLY A 123 1.00 4.44 1.91
N PRO A 124 0.90 5.42 1.01
CA PRO A 124 2.03 6.27 0.65
C PRO A 124 2.21 7.49 1.56
N ASN A 125 3.38 8.12 1.42
CA ASN A 125 3.69 9.47 1.91
C ASN A 125 2.94 10.56 1.14
N ASN A 126 2.99 11.79 1.64
CA ASN A 126 2.34 12.93 1.02
C ASN A 126 2.89 13.19 -0.39
N GLY A 127 2.04 13.74 -1.28
CA GLY A 127 2.42 14.05 -2.65
C GLY A 127 2.53 12.84 -3.60
N VAL A 128 2.10 11.66 -3.16
CA VAL A 128 2.07 10.45 -3.99
C VAL A 128 0.64 10.15 -4.42
N GLU A 129 0.36 10.25 -5.72
CA GLU A 129 -0.96 9.97 -6.29
C GLU A 129 -1.26 8.46 -6.38
N ASP A 130 -0.25 7.67 -6.75
CA ASP A 130 -0.37 6.24 -6.97
C ASP A 130 0.72 5.49 -6.20
N TYR A 131 0.29 4.78 -5.15
CA TYR A 131 1.19 4.00 -4.31
C TYR A 131 1.96 2.92 -5.08
N GLY A 132 1.28 2.18 -5.97
CA GLY A 132 1.91 1.08 -6.68
C GLY A 132 2.95 1.57 -7.69
N ALA A 133 2.69 2.70 -8.35
CA ALA A 133 3.66 3.36 -9.21
C ALA A 133 4.86 3.88 -8.42
N ARG A 134 4.64 4.48 -7.25
CA ARG A 134 5.72 4.93 -6.35
C ARG A 134 6.58 3.76 -5.86
N LEU A 135 5.96 2.67 -5.42
CA LEU A 135 6.65 1.47 -4.97
C LEU A 135 7.40 0.81 -6.12
N PHE A 136 6.80 0.71 -7.31
CA PHE A 136 7.46 0.18 -8.50
C PHE A 136 8.71 1.01 -8.84
N SER A 137 8.61 2.34 -8.86
CA SER A 137 9.74 3.24 -9.09
C SER A 137 10.86 3.04 -8.04
N ALA A 138 10.51 2.91 -6.76
CA ALA A 138 11.47 2.68 -5.68
C ALA A 138 12.14 1.29 -5.76
N VAL A 139 11.43 0.28 -6.24
CA VAL A 139 11.98 -1.07 -6.46
C VAL A 139 12.87 -1.09 -7.70
N ALA A 140 12.45 -0.44 -8.79
CA ALA A 140 13.26 -0.35 -10.00
C ALA A 140 14.60 0.36 -9.75
N SER A 141 14.63 1.38 -8.89
CA SER A 141 15.85 2.14 -8.58
C SER A 141 16.92 1.37 -7.79
N VAL A 142 16.58 0.19 -7.24
CA VAL A 142 17.50 -0.63 -6.43
C VAL A 142 17.92 -1.93 -7.13
N ILE A 143 17.46 -2.15 -8.37
CA ILE A 143 17.91 -3.27 -9.20
C ILE A 143 19.30 -2.95 -9.73
N ASP A 144 20.27 -3.84 -9.45
CA ASP A 144 21.68 -3.68 -9.83
C ASP A 144 21.93 -4.18 -11.26
N SER A 145 21.24 -3.59 -12.24
CA SER A 145 21.44 -3.88 -13.65
C SER A 145 21.07 -2.68 -14.52
N GLN A 146 21.76 -2.53 -15.65
CA GLN A 146 21.43 -1.56 -16.70
C GLN A 146 20.98 -2.24 -18.01
N ASP A 147 20.97 -3.58 -18.07
CA ASP A 147 20.48 -4.33 -19.24
C ASP A 147 18.96 -4.56 -19.11
N PRO A 148 18.14 -4.03 -20.04
CA PRO A 148 16.69 -4.23 -20.01
C PRO A 148 16.26 -5.70 -19.95
N LYS A 149 17.01 -6.62 -20.56
CA LYS A 149 16.68 -8.05 -20.55
C LYS A 149 16.91 -8.68 -19.18
N GLU A 150 17.99 -8.30 -18.52
CA GLU A 150 18.31 -8.77 -17.17
C GLU A 150 17.31 -8.21 -16.16
N ILE A 151 16.96 -6.92 -16.26
CA ILE A 151 15.94 -6.29 -15.40
C ILE A 151 14.59 -7.02 -15.54
N ASP A 152 14.15 -7.29 -16.77
CA ASP A 152 12.89 -7.99 -17.04
C ASP A 152 12.90 -9.42 -16.45
N ALA A 153 14.03 -10.13 -16.55
CA ALA A 153 14.20 -11.44 -15.92
C ALA A 153 14.13 -11.36 -14.39
N ILE A 154 14.84 -10.41 -13.77
CA ILE A 154 14.83 -10.20 -12.31
C ILE A 154 13.41 -9.97 -11.79
N ILE A 155 12.63 -9.13 -12.49
CA ILE A 155 11.26 -8.80 -12.10
C ILE A 155 10.34 -10.00 -12.32
N LYS A 156 10.36 -10.64 -13.49
CA LYS A 156 9.45 -11.74 -13.83
C LYS A 156 9.68 -12.98 -12.96
N ASP A 157 10.94 -13.33 -12.72
CA ASP A 157 11.28 -14.53 -11.94
C ASP A 157 11.06 -14.32 -10.45
N GLY A 158 11.27 -13.10 -9.98
CA GLY A 158 11.23 -12.75 -8.57
C GLY A 158 9.88 -12.27 -8.05
N ILE A 159 9.05 -11.66 -8.92
CA ILE A 159 7.76 -11.04 -8.59
C ILE A 159 6.67 -11.62 -9.50
N PRO A 160 6.12 -12.80 -9.16
CA PRO A 160 5.18 -13.51 -10.04
C PRO A 160 3.81 -12.83 -10.15
N ASP A 161 3.44 -11.98 -9.19
CA ASP A 161 2.19 -11.20 -9.18
C ASP A 161 2.49 -9.72 -8.88
N PRO A 162 2.84 -8.92 -9.90
CA PRO A 162 3.08 -7.50 -9.71
C PRO A 162 1.84 -6.76 -9.20
N ALA A 163 0.64 -7.07 -9.70
CA ALA A 163 -0.57 -6.38 -9.27
C ALA A 163 -0.84 -6.61 -7.78
N GLY A 164 -0.82 -7.86 -7.31
CA GLY A 164 -0.99 -8.18 -5.90
C GLY A 164 0.16 -7.73 -5.00
N SER A 165 1.36 -7.56 -5.54
CA SER A 165 2.52 -7.08 -4.77
C SER A 165 2.55 -5.55 -4.62
N PHE A 166 2.29 -4.83 -5.71
CA PHE A 166 2.37 -3.36 -5.74
C PHE A 166 1.07 -2.66 -5.35
N TYR A 167 -0.09 -3.30 -5.49
CA TYR A 167 -1.41 -2.70 -5.29
C TYR A 167 -2.28 -3.37 -4.23
N ARG A 168 -1.69 -4.19 -3.34
CA ARG A 168 -2.42 -5.00 -2.34
C ARG A 168 -3.50 -4.24 -1.57
N PHE A 169 -3.21 -2.99 -1.18
CA PHE A 169 -4.10 -2.16 -0.36
C PHE A 169 -4.59 -0.89 -1.08
N SER A 170 -4.12 -0.64 -2.29
CA SER A 170 -4.28 0.66 -2.97
C SER A 170 -4.88 0.56 -4.37
N LEU A 171 -5.22 -0.63 -4.85
CA LEU A 171 -5.76 -0.81 -6.21
C LEU A 171 -6.98 0.06 -6.48
N ALA A 172 -7.91 0.16 -5.53
CA ALA A 172 -9.12 0.98 -5.70
C ALA A 172 -8.80 2.49 -5.80
N HIS A 173 -7.74 2.96 -5.13
CA HIS A 173 -7.28 4.35 -5.23
C HIS A 173 -6.37 4.60 -6.45
N SER A 174 -5.72 3.56 -6.98
CA SER A 174 -4.73 3.67 -8.05
C SER A 174 -5.26 4.30 -9.34
N LEU A 175 -4.36 4.75 -10.20
CA LEU A 175 -4.70 5.20 -11.56
C LEU A 175 -5.28 4.06 -12.41
N LEU A 176 -4.94 2.81 -12.10
CA LEU A 176 -5.43 1.62 -12.81
C LEU A 176 -6.88 1.25 -12.43
N ARG A 177 -7.26 1.45 -11.16
CA ARG A 177 -8.58 1.18 -10.54
C ARG A 177 -9.07 -0.28 -10.60
N ARG A 178 -9.20 -0.86 -11.80
CA ARG A 178 -9.67 -2.23 -12.05
C ARG A 178 -9.28 -2.76 -13.42
N SER A 179 -9.39 -4.06 -13.61
CA SER A 179 -9.34 -4.64 -14.96
C SER A 179 -10.55 -4.21 -15.80
N LYS A 180 -10.38 -4.28 -17.13
CA LYS A 180 -11.45 -4.01 -18.09
C LYS A 180 -12.57 -5.03 -17.90
N LEU A 181 -13.77 -4.55 -17.59
CA LEU A 181 -14.97 -5.38 -17.60
C LEU A 181 -15.30 -5.75 -19.05
N LYS A 182 -15.60 -7.02 -19.31
CA LYS A 182 -16.27 -7.41 -20.55
C LYS A 182 -17.64 -6.72 -20.55
N GLY A 183 -17.96 -5.98 -21.61
CA GLY A 183 -19.18 -5.17 -21.66
C GLY A 183 -20.41 -6.01 -21.28
N LYS A 184 -21.10 -5.61 -20.21
CA LYS A 184 -22.51 -5.97 -20.03
C LYS A 184 -23.27 -5.01 -20.94
N ASP A 185 -23.67 -5.48 -22.12
CA ASP A 185 -24.82 -4.90 -22.79
C ASP A 185 -26.02 -5.03 -21.82
N GLY A 186 -26.62 -3.90 -21.44
CA GLY A 186 -27.82 -3.87 -20.59
C GLY A 186 -27.59 -3.26 -19.21
N GLY A 187 -27.88 -1.97 -19.11
CA GLY A 187 -27.82 -1.22 -17.87
C GLY A 187 -28.73 -1.79 -16.76
N ALA A 188 -28.19 -1.87 -15.56
CA ALA A 188 -29.00 -1.67 -14.37
C ALA A 188 -29.20 -0.15 -14.25
N LYS A 189 -30.36 0.33 -14.69
CA LYS A 189 -30.85 1.65 -14.28
C LYS A 189 -30.91 1.66 -12.75
N VAL A 190 -29.97 2.35 -12.11
CA VAL A 190 -30.16 2.77 -10.72
C VAL A 190 -31.29 3.79 -10.78
N ALA A 191 -32.47 3.39 -10.34
CA ALA A 191 -33.55 4.32 -10.10
C ALA A 191 -33.05 5.32 -9.05
N ALA A 192 -32.82 6.55 -9.49
CA ALA A 192 -32.67 7.69 -8.60
C ALA A 192 -34.05 8.01 -8.07
N ASP A 193 -34.38 7.52 -6.88
CA ASP A 193 -35.45 8.13 -6.09
C ASP A 193 -34.80 9.22 -5.25
N ALA A 194 -34.80 10.41 -5.83
CA ALA A 194 -34.77 11.66 -5.10
C ALA A 194 -36.20 11.97 -4.66
N SER A 195 -36.48 11.91 -3.35
CA SER A 195 -37.48 12.67 -2.57
C SER A 195 -37.40 12.24 -1.12
#